data_AF-A0A537C2E9-F1
#
_entry.id   AF-A0A537C2E9-F1
#
_cell.length_a   1.000
_cell.length_b   1.000
_cell.length_c   1.000
_cell.angle_alpha   90.00
_cell.angle_beta   90.00
_cell.angle_gamma   90.00
#
_symmetry.space_group_name_H-M   'P 1'
#
loop_
_entity.id
_entity.type
_entity.pdbx_description
1 polymer ?
#
loop_
_entity_poly.entity_id
_entity_poly.type
_entity_poly.pdbx_seq_one_letter_code
_entity_poly.pdbx_strand_id
1 'polypeptide(L)'
;MLDTQSLLVTLKTDPLPGTVDIVPLRNGAVTGAAPDAVSAPAGTLTPFGFSVYPDGTALITLAHSSQNGLFRDGAFTAVTAAGQSAPCWTTRVGKYVFTVNTASKTISRLIGTGSNVFVDTSVAAQIPGGAPTDIDADKGVLGVIDHGAGQSHLSLLTYNAFGELSLSGAAINLGVPNANGIAILAPSDPDDD
;
A
#
# COMPACT_ATOMS: atom_id res chain seq x y z
N MET A 1 20.74 -13.77 -10.58
CA MET A 1 21.15 -14.04 -9.19
C MET A 1 19.89 -14.17 -8.35
N LEU A 2 19.44 -15.41 -8.12
CA LEU A 2 18.32 -15.75 -7.23
C LEU A 2 18.81 -15.93 -5.77
N ASP A 3 20.04 -15.50 -5.47
CA ASP A 3 20.82 -16.04 -4.36
C ASP A 3 20.77 -15.24 -3.06
N THR A 4 20.00 -14.13 -2.99
CA THR A 4 19.63 -13.45 -1.73
C THR A 4 18.35 -12.63 -1.92
N GLN A 5 17.20 -13.28 -1.99
CA GLN A 5 15.90 -12.59 -1.96
C GLN A 5 15.33 -12.60 -0.53
N SER A 6 14.42 -11.68 -0.23
CA SER A 6 13.68 -11.67 1.03
C SER A 6 12.23 -11.31 0.79
N LEU A 7 11.34 -11.85 1.62
CA LEU A 7 9.98 -11.36 1.75
C LEU A 7 9.94 -10.33 2.88
N LEU A 8 9.13 -9.29 2.70
CA LEU A 8 8.72 -8.42 3.78
C LEU A 8 7.31 -8.81 4.20
N VAL A 9 7.10 -8.97 5.51
CA VAL A 9 5.81 -9.27 6.10
C VAL A 9 5.51 -8.24 7.18
N THR A 10 4.46 -7.45 7.01
CA THR A 10 3.98 -6.53 8.03
C THR A 10 3.03 -7.26 8.99
N LEU A 11 3.40 -7.32 10.26
CA LEU A 11 2.57 -7.90 11.31
C LEU A 11 1.87 -6.80 12.09
N LYS A 12 0.58 -6.64 11.83
CA LYS A 12 -0.29 -5.77 12.60
C LYS A 12 -0.77 -6.52 13.86
N THR A 13 -0.17 -6.21 15.00
CA THR A 13 -0.59 -6.70 16.32
C THR A 13 -0.96 -5.53 17.21
N ASP A 14 -2.08 -5.57 17.92
CA ASP A 14 -2.46 -4.57 18.92
C ASP A 14 -2.64 -5.29 20.28
N PRO A 15 -2.21 -4.75 21.45
CA PRO A 15 -1.66 -3.41 21.72
C PRO A 15 -0.12 -3.32 21.81
N LEU A 16 0.65 -4.15 21.09
CA LEU A 16 2.12 -4.05 20.99
C LEU A 16 2.51 -3.38 19.67
N PRO A 17 3.68 -2.71 19.55
CA PRO A 17 4.09 -2.25 18.24
C PRO A 17 4.22 -3.46 17.31
N GLY A 18 3.59 -3.38 16.15
CA GLY A 18 3.72 -4.37 15.09
C GLY A 18 5.15 -4.38 14.54
N THR A 19 5.45 -5.40 13.74
CA THR A 19 6.77 -5.57 13.14
C THR A 19 6.71 -5.58 11.61
N VAL A 20 7.86 -5.29 11.01
CA VAL A 20 8.19 -5.73 9.65
C VAL A 20 9.14 -6.89 9.80
N ASP A 21 8.70 -8.08 9.42
CA ASP A 21 9.48 -9.30 9.44
C ASP A 21 10.17 -9.46 8.07
N ILE A 22 11.49 -9.65 8.10
CA ILE A 22 12.30 -9.93 6.91
C ILE A 22 12.56 -11.44 6.88
N VAL A 23 12.01 -12.11 5.87
CA VAL A 23 12.10 -13.57 5.72
C VAL A 23 13.04 -13.91 4.57
N PRO A 24 14.20 -14.54 4.82
CA PRO A 24 15.15 -14.83 3.77
C PRO A 24 14.68 -15.99 2.88
N LEU A 25 14.84 -15.81 1.57
CA LEU A 25 14.54 -16.80 0.55
C LEU A 25 15.81 -17.35 -0.08
N ARG A 26 15.81 -18.64 -0.38
CA ARG A 26 16.81 -19.31 -1.21
C ARG A 26 16.13 -20.29 -2.15
N ASN A 27 16.37 -20.16 -3.45
CA ASN A 27 15.81 -21.05 -4.47
C ASN A 27 14.28 -21.19 -4.38
N GLY A 28 13.56 -20.10 -4.12
CA GLY A 28 12.10 -20.08 -4.00
C GLY A 28 11.54 -20.67 -2.70
N ALA A 29 12.38 -21.03 -1.74
CA ALA A 29 11.97 -21.52 -0.42
C ALA A 29 12.37 -20.53 0.69
N VAL A 30 11.53 -20.45 1.72
CA VAL A 30 11.90 -19.79 2.98
C VAL A 30 13.09 -20.55 3.61
N THR A 31 14.04 -19.79 4.13
CA THR A 31 15.22 -20.32 4.82
C THR A 31 15.41 -19.67 6.18
N GLY A 32 16.29 -20.22 7.03
CA GLY A 32 16.51 -19.73 8.39
C GLY A 32 15.51 -20.29 9.40
N ALA A 33 15.74 -19.99 10.68
CA ALA A 33 14.91 -20.49 11.79
C ALA A 33 13.85 -19.46 12.25
N ALA A 34 14.12 -18.17 12.08
CA ALA A 34 13.22 -17.07 12.44
C ALA A 34 13.45 -15.87 11.50
N PRO A 35 12.41 -15.05 11.24
CA PRO A 35 12.60 -13.80 10.51
C PRO A 35 13.36 -12.78 11.36
N ASP A 36 14.01 -11.83 10.69
CA ASP A 36 14.51 -10.62 11.34
C ASP A 36 13.33 -9.66 11.53
N ALA A 37 12.81 -9.61 12.76
CA ALA A 37 11.67 -8.77 13.12
C ALA A 37 12.10 -7.35 13.49
N VAL A 38 11.59 -6.36 12.78
CA VAL A 38 11.89 -4.93 13.01
C VAL A 38 10.66 -4.22 13.54
N SER A 39 10.73 -3.73 14.78
CA SER A 39 9.60 -3.01 15.41
C SER A 39 9.25 -1.72 14.66
N ALA A 40 7.97 -1.36 14.74
CA ALA A 40 7.49 -0.05 14.31
C ALA A 40 8.31 1.10 14.96
N PRO A 41 8.51 2.24 14.28
CA PRO A 41 9.19 3.39 14.85
C PRO A 41 8.53 3.89 16.13
N ALA A 42 9.33 4.48 17.04
CA ALA A 42 8.81 5.06 18.27
C ALA A 42 7.69 6.09 18.00
N GLY A 43 6.59 6.00 18.76
CA GLY A 43 5.41 6.84 18.60
C GLY A 43 4.43 6.37 17.51
N THR A 44 4.75 5.30 16.79
CA THR A 44 3.85 4.62 15.85
C THR A 44 3.44 3.26 16.42
N LEU A 45 2.39 2.64 15.86
CA LEU A 45 1.87 1.38 16.37
C LEU A 45 2.11 0.23 15.42
N THR A 46 1.47 0.19 14.25
CA THR A 46 1.45 -1.04 13.47
C THR A 46 1.76 -0.83 11.98
N PRO A 47 2.85 -1.41 11.45
CA PRO A 47 3.05 -1.60 10.02
C PRO A 47 1.85 -2.34 9.43
N PHE A 48 1.33 -1.87 8.29
CA PHE A 48 0.11 -2.44 7.72
C PHE A 48 0.14 -2.64 6.20
N GLY A 49 -0.33 -1.69 5.41
CA GLY A 49 -0.25 -1.79 3.94
C GLY A 49 1.10 -1.30 3.46
N PHE A 50 1.65 -1.92 2.41
CA PHE A 50 2.94 -1.47 1.88
C PHE A 50 3.09 -1.72 0.38
N SER A 51 4.02 -0.98 -0.21
CA SER A 51 4.46 -1.12 -1.59
C SER A 51 5.98 -1.08 -1.65
N VAL A 52 6.56 -1.93 -2.49
CA VAL A 52 8.02 -2.08 -2.62
C VAL A 52 8.51 -1.45 -3.94
N TYR A 53 9.59 -0.67 -3.85
CA TYR A 53 10.33 -0.14 -4.99
C TYR A 53 11.30 -1.20 -5.54
N PRO A 54 11.73 -1.11 -6.81
CA PRO A 54 12.66 -2.07 -7.40
C PRO A 54 14.00 -2.23 -6.66
N ASP A 55 14.40 -1.24 -5.86
CA ASP A 55 15.62 -1.28 -5.05
C ASP A 55 15.44 -1.95 -3.67
N GLY A 56 14.27 -2.53 -3.39
CA GLY A 56 13.96 -3.22 -2.13
C GLY A 56 13.40 -2.30 -1.03
N THR A 57 13.29 -1.00 -1.28
CA THR A 57 12.69 -0.05 -0.33
C THR A 57 11.20 -0.25 -0.25
N ALA A 58 10.63 -0.22 0.95
CA ALA A 58 9.19 -0.25 1.13
C ALA A 58 8.66 1.08 1.68
N LEU A 59 7.56 1.57 1.09
CA LEU A 59 6.71 2.55 1.75
C LEU A 59 5.62 1.79 2.48
N ILE A 60 5.51 2.03 3.79
CA ILE A 60 4.65 1.27 4.69
C ILE A 60 3.70 2.24 5.39
N THR A 61 2.41 1.95 5.40
CA THR A 61 1.44 2.68 6.21
C THR A 61 1.53 2.21 7.66
N LEU A 62 1.41 3.17 8.59
CA LEU A 62 1.51 2.92 10.03
C LEU A 62 0.11 3.13 10.63
N ALA A 63 -0.63 2.02 10.73
CA ALA A 63 -1.98 2.02 11.27
C ALA A 63 -2.02 2.53 12.72
N HIS A 64 -3.20 3.02 13.11
CA HIS A 64 -3.50 3.69 14.39
C HIS A 64 -2.75 5.00 14.68
N SER A 65 -1.70 5.31 13.92
CA SER A 65 -0.90 6.54 14.09
C SER A 65 -1.10 7.58 12.99
N SER A 66 -1.79 7.23 11.89
CA SER A 66 -1.98 8.09 10.72
C SER A 66 -0.65 8.63 10.15
N GLN A 67 0.33 7.72 10.06
CA GLN A 67 1.67 8.00 9.57
C GLN A 67 2.05 7.03 8.44
N ASN A 68 3.10 7.38 7.71
CA ASN A 68 3.75 6.53 6.72
C ASN A 68 5.24 6.42 7.08
N GLY A 69 5.80 5.24 6.92
CA GLY A 69 7.22 4.94 7.12
C GLY A 69 7.91 4.58 5.81
N LEU A 70 9.20 4.88 5.74
CA LEU A 70 10.10 4.36 4.71
C LEU A 70 11.00 3.29 5.34
N PHE A 71 10.94 2.07 4.81
CA PHE A 71 11.73 0.94 5.27
C PHE A 71 12.77 0.57 4.22
N ARG A 72 14.04 0.50 4.61
CA ARG A 72 15.18 0.19 3.74
C ARG A 72 16.28 -0.45 4.57
N ASP A 73 17.00 -1.40 3.98
CA ASP A 73 18.17 -2.05 4.59
C ASP A 73 17.92 -2.57 6.02
N GLY A 74 16.72 -3.14 6.22
CA GLY A 74 16.32 -3.72 7.51
C GLY A 74 15.96 -2.71 8.60
N ALA A 75 15.69 -1.45 8.26
CA ALA A 75 15.29 -0.44 9.23
C ALA A 75 14.29 0.57 8.66
N PHE A 76 13.52 1.20 9.55
CA PHE A 76 12.80 2.42 9.21
C PHE A 76 13.77 3.60 9.15
N THR A 77 13.87 4.24 7.98
CA THR A 77 14.78 5.36 7.73
C THR A 77 14.10 6.72 7.82
N ALA A 78 12.78 6.77 7.64
CA ALA A 78 11.98 7.98 7.79
C ALA A 78 10.54 7.67 8.19
N VAL A 79 9.89 8.63 8.85
CA VAL A 79 8.46 8.62 9.17
C VAL A 79 7.89 10.00 8.86
N THR A 80 6.71 10.05 8.26
CA THR A 80 5.95 11.29 8.04
C THR A 80 4.51 11.12 8.48
N ALA A 81 3.88 12.22 8.92
CA ALA A 81 2.43 12.27 9.04
C ALA A 81 1.80 12.04 7.66
N ALA A 82 0.69 11.29 7.61
CA ALA A 82 -0.04 11.03 6.38
C ALA A 82 -0.82 12.27 5.88
N GLY A 83 -1.16 13.18 6.79
CA GLY A 83 -2.04 14.32 6.49
C GLY A 83 -3.50 13.92 6.23
N GLN A 84 -3.81 12.63 6.28
CA GLN A 84 -5.13 12.01 6.20
C GLN A 84 -5.22 10.91 7.28
N SER A 85 -6.44 10.47 7.58
CA SER A 85 -6.73 9.56 8.69
C SER A 85 -6.84 8.11 8.24
N ALA A 86 -6.21 7.22 9.01
CA ALA A 86 -6.19 5.78 8.78
C ALA A 86 -5.70 5.37 7.37
N PRO A 87 -4.44 5.70 7.01
CA PRO A 87 -3.81 5.14 5.81
C PRO A 87 -3.78 3.61 5.92
N CYS A 88 -4.11 2.94 4.82
CA CYS A 88 -4.44 1.53 4.77
C CYS A 88 -3.59 0.84 3.70
N TRP A 89 -4.18 0.18 2.70
CA TRP A 89 -3.43 -0.42 1.60
C TRP A 89 -2.84 0.61 0.64
N THR A 90 -1.85 0.15 -0.12
CA THR A 90 -1.10 0.98 -1.06
C THR A 90 -0.84 0.25 -2.36
N THR A 91 -0.64 1.00 -3.44
CA THR A 91 -0.11 0.47 -4.70
C THR A 91 0.95 1.40 -5.27
N ARG A 92 1.97 0.86 -5.94
CA ARG A 92 3.06 1.62 -6.57
C ARG A 92 2.80 1.81 -8.05
N VAL A 93 2.88 3.06 -8.50
CA VAL A 93 2.84 3.43 -9.93
C VAL A 93 4.09 4.26 -10.24
N GLY A 94 5.07 3.64 -10.91
CA GLY A 94 6.35 4.29 -11.20
C GLY A 94 7.05 4.76 -9.93
N LYS A 95 7.28 6.07 -9.81
CA LYS A 95 7.88 6.71 -8.63
C LYS A 95 6.89 7.04 -7.51
N TYR A 96 5.60 6.92 -7.79
CA TYR A 96 4.54 7.25 -6.84
C TYR A 96 4.06 6.01 -6.10
N VAL A 97 3.64 6.22 -4.86
CA VAL A 97 2.83 5.25 -4.12
C VAL A 97 1.51 5.93 -3.79
N PHE A 98 0.41 5.29 -4.16
CA PHE A 98 -0.92 5.72 -3.75
C PHE A 98 -1.31 4.95 -2.50
N THR A 99 -1.89 5.63 -1.52
CA THR A 99 -2.49 5.00 -0.34
C THR A 99 -3.96 5.36 -0.25
N VAL A 100 -4.78 4.39 0.10
CA VAL A 100 -6.15 4.63 0.51
C VAL A 100 -6.21 5.00 2.00
N ASN A 101 -6.95 6.05 2.32
CA ASN A 101 -7.15 6.52 3.70
C ASN A 101 -8.58 6.17 4.13
N THR A 102 -8.72 5.08 4.87
CA THR A 102 -10.02 4.48 5.20
C THR A 102 -10.94 5.47 5.93
N ALA A 103 -10.45 6.17 6.95
CA ALA A 103 -11.27 7.07 7.74
C ALA A 103 -11.52 8.41 7.02
N SER A 104 -10.56 8.89 6.24
CA SER A 104 -10.71 10.12 5.45
C SER A 104 -11.51 9.95 4.17
N LYS A 105 -11.70 8.73 3.67
CA LYS A 105 -12.37 8.41 2.40
C LYS A 105 -11.67 9.04 1.19
N THR A 106 -10.34 9.04 1.22
CA THR A 106 -9.49 9.68 0.20
C THR A 106 -8.39 8.74 -0.28
N ILE A 107 -7.79 9.07 -1.42
CA ILE A 107 -6.48 8.55 -1.84
C ILE A 107 -5.45 9.67 -1.64
N SER A 108 -4.28 9.37 -1.07
CA SER A 108 -3.12 10.26 -1.08
C SER A 108 -2.04 9.74 -2.04
N ARG A 109 -1.20 10.64 -2.55
CA ARG A 109 -0.02 10.32 -3.36
C ARG A 109 1.25 10.60 -2.55
N LEU A 110 2.15 9.63 -2.51
CA LEU A 110 3.42 9.69 -1.79
C LEU A 110 4.60 9.45 -2.72
N ILE A 111 5.76 9.94 -2.30
CA ILE A 111 7.05 9.70 -2.94
C ILE A 111 8.06 9.27 -1.88
N GLY A 112 8.75 8.16 -2.13
CA GLY A 112 9.93 7.72 -1.40
C GLY A 112 11.22 8.12 -2.12
N THR A 113 12.26 8.45 -1.37
CA THR A 113 13.62 8.66 -1.87
C THR A 113 14.60 7.75 -1.13
N GLY A 114 15.92 7.95 -1.27
CA GLY A 114 16.93 7.15 -0.58
C GLY A 114 16.80 7.11 0.94
N SER A 115 16.26 8.17 1.57
CA SER A 115 16.14 8.22 3.03
C SER A 115 14.98 9.09 3.52
N ASN A 116 14.06 9.48 2.64
CA ASN A 116 12.94 10.36 3.00
C ASN A 116 11.65 9.88 2.34
N VAL A 117 10.53 10.12 3.02
CA VAL A 117 9.17 9.93 2.49
C VAL A 117 8.44 11.27 2.53
N PHE A 118 7.73 11.58 1.44
CA PHE A 118 6.97 12.81 1.27
C PHE A 118 5.52 12.49 0.93
N VAL A 119 4.59 13.24 1.52
CA VAL A 119 3.21 13.34 1.02
C VAL A 119 3.22 14.38 -0.09
N ASP A 120 3.24 13.91 -1.33
CA ASP A 120 3.25 14.76 -2.51
C ASP A 120 1.88 15.38 -2.77
N THR A 121 0.80 14.64 -2.52
CA THR A 121 -0.56 15.16 -2.58
C THR A 121 -1.41 14.51 -1.49
N SER A 122 -1.87 15.30 -0.51
CA SER A 122 -2.63 14.80 0.63
C SER A 122 -3.98 14.21 0.22
N VAL A 123 -4.65 14.82 -0.76
CA VAL A 123 -5.92 14.34 -1.33
C VAL A 123 -5.78 14.32 -2.85
N ALA A 124 -5.33 13.19 -3.38
CA ALA A 124 -5.23 12.97 -4.82
C ALA A 124 -6.60 12.61 -5.43
N ALA A 125 -7.47 11.97 -4.66
CA ALA A 125 -8.87 11.71 -5.04
C ALA A 125 -9.77 11.53 -3.80
N GLN A 126 -11.07 11.75 -4.00
CA GLN A 126 -12.13 11.40 -3.06
C GLN A 126 -12.76 10.07 -3.47
N ILE A 127 -13.08 9.21 -2.50
CA ILE A 127 -13.77 7.94 -2.75
C ILE A 127 -15.24 8.07 -2.34
N PRO A 128 -16.18 8.07 -3.31
CA PRO A 128 -17.57 8.40 -3.03
C PRO A 128 -18.34 7.29 -2.31
N GLY A 129 -17.96 6.02 -2.50
CA GLY A 129 -18.70 4.88 -1.98
C GLY A 129 -18.59 4.71 -0.46
N GLY A 130 -17.49 5.16 0.15
CA GLY A 130 -17.26 4.96 1.58
C GLY A 130 -15.80 4.91 1.97
N ALA A 131 -15.52 4.08 2.97
CA ALA A 131 -14.20 3.90 3.57
C ALA A 131 -13.37 2.93 2.70
N PRO A 132 -12.34 3.40 1.98
CA PRO A 132 -11.56 2.53 1.10
C PRO A 132 -10.69 1.57 1.91
N THR A 133 -10.61 0.33 1.44
CA THR A 133 -9.98 -0.79 2.16
C THR A 133 -9.08 -1.65 1.30
N ASP A 134 -9.04 -1.48 -0.01
CA ASP A 134 -7.98 -2.05 -0.84
C ASP A 134 -7.81 -1.25 -2.14
N ILE A 135 -6.64 -1.37 -2.76
CA ILE A 135 -6.25 -0.61 -3.95
C ILE A 135 -5.26 -1.39 -4.81
N ASP A 136 -5.46 -1.37 -6.11
CA ASP A 136 -4.46 -1.83 -7.06
C ASP A 136 -4.40 -0.95 -8.32
N ALA A 137 -3.28 -0.95 -9.03
CA ALA A 137 -3.05 -0.12 -10.18
C ALA A 137 -2.17 -0.80 -11.23
N ASP A 138 -2.56 -0.69 -12.50
CA ASP A 138 -1.76 -1.14 -13.65
C ASP A 138 -2.16 -0.37 -14.91
N LYS A 139 -1.20 -0.18 -15.83
CA LYS A 139 -1.41 0.38 -17.18
C LYS A 139 -2.36 1.60 -17.28
N GLY A 140 -2.27 2.55 -16.35
CA GLY A 140 -3.07 3.78 -16.37
C GLY A 140 -4.43 3.69 -15.65
N VAL A 141 -4.75 2.54 -15.06
CA VAL A 141 -6.00 2.29 -14.33
C VAL A 141 -5.67 1.95 -12.88
N LEU A 142 -6.49 2.47 -11.96
CA LEU A 142 -6.40 2.22 -10.53
C LEU A 142 -7.80 1.84 -10.03
N GLY A 143 -7.91 0.68 -9.41
CA GLY A 143 -9.14 0.19 -8.80
C GLY A 143 -9.09 0.33 -7.29
N VAL A 144 -10.23 0.68 -6.68
CA VAL A 144 -10.38 0.80 -5.22
C VAL A 144 -11.61 0.05 -4.77
N ILE A 145 -11.47 -0.77 -3.74
CA ILE A 145 -12.60 -1.28 -2.97
C ILE A 145 -12.84 -0.36 -1.77
N ASP A 146 -14.10 -0.01 -1.54
CA ASP A 146 -14.55 0.73 -0.36
C ASP A 146 -15.78 0.10 0.29
N HIS A 147 -16.04 0.48 1.54
CA HIS A 147 -17.22 0.05 2.30
C HIS A 147 -18.06 1.24 2.77
N GLY A 148 -19.36 1.18 2.50
CA GLY A 148 -20.32 2.19 2.92
C GLY A 148 -21.75 1.68 2.81
N ALA A 149 -22.63 2.18 3.67
CA ALA A 149 -24.07 1.82 3.65
C ALA A 149 -24.36 0.30 3.68
N GLY A 150 -23.49 -0.49 4.34
CA GLY A 150 -23.64 -1.95 4.44
C GLY A 150 -23.26 -2.73 3.17
N GLN A 151 -22.61 -2.09 2.21
CA GLN A 151 -22.16 -2.68 0.96
C GLN A 151 -20.70 -2.30 0.67
N SER A 152 -20.07 -3.08 -0.21
CA SER A 152 -18.79 -2.75 -0.80
C SER A 152 -18.99 -2.22 -2.21
N HIS A 153 -18.18 -1.24 -2.59
CA HIS A 153 -18.18 -0.70 -3.93
C HIS A 153 -16.81 -0.88 -4.57
N LEU A 154 -16.80 -0.99 -5.89
CA LEU A 154 -15.60 -0.89 -6.70
C LEU A 154 -15.64 0.42 -7.48
N SER A 155 -14.69 1.31 -7.20
CA SER A 155 -14.46 2.54 -7.93
C SER A 155 -13.25 2.38 -8.86
N LEU A 156 -13.34 2.89 -10.09
CA LEU A 156 -12.22 2.96 -11.02
C LEU A 156 -11.75 4.41 -11.17
N LEU A 157 -10.45 4.57 -11.23
CA LEU A 157 -9.76 5.81 -11.52
C LEU A 157 -8.80 5.58 -12.68
N THR A 158 -8.58 6.62 -13.46
CA THR A 158 -7.45 6.70 -14.39
C THR A 158 -6.34 7.55 -13.79
N TYR A 159 -5.11 7.30 -14.21
CA TYR A 159 -3.98 8.16 -13.89
C TYR A 159 -3.13 8.47 -15.12
N ASN A 160 -2.61 9.69 -15.17
CA ASN A 160 -1.66 10.08 -16.20
C ASN A 160 -0.20 9.84 -15.76
N ALA A 161 0.76 10.18 -16.62
CA ALA A 161 2.19 10.03 -16.35
C ALA A 161 2.68 10.83 -15.11
N PHE A 162 1.92 11.84 -14.68
CA PHE A 162 2.20 12.63 -13.49
C PHE A 162 1.52 12.09 -12.23
N GLY A 163 0.75 11.00 -12.34
CA GLY A 163 0.02 10.39 -11.25
C GLY A 163 -1.21 11.20 -10.83
N GLU A 164 -1.74 12.06 -11.69
CA GLU A 164 -2.98 12.80 -11.42
C GLU A 164 -4.16 11.86 -11.63
N LEU A 165 -5.04 11.77 -10.63
CA LEU A 165 -6.14 10.82 -10.62
C LEU A 165 -7.43 11.45 -11.15
N SER A 166 -8.23 10.66 -11.86
CA SER A 166 -9.58 11.04 -12.29
C SER A 166 -10.52 9.86 -12.15
N LEU A 167 -11.66 10.05 -11.48
CA LEU A 167 -12.71 9.03 -11.40
C LEU A 167 -13.19 8.66 -12.81
N SER A 168 -13.31 7.36 -13.06
CA SER A 168 -13.69 6.80 -14.35
C SER A 168 -15.01 6.07 -14.23
N GLY A 169 -16.09 6.76 -14.61
CA GLY A 169 -17.44 6.20 -14.55
C GLY A 169 -18.03 6.16 -13.14
N ALA A 170 -19.13 5.40 -13.00
CA ALA A 170 -19.79 5.19 -11.72
C ALA A 170 -19.19 3.98 -10.98
N ALA A 171 -19.13 4.08 -9.65
CA ALA A 171 -18.77 2.94 -8.82
C ALA A 171 -19.83 1.81 -8.97
N ILE A 172 -19.38 0.57 -8.97
CA ILE A 172 -20.27 -0.60 -8.97
C ILE A 172 -20.48 -1.10 -7.54
N ASN A 173 -21.68 -1.60 -7.24
CA ASN A 173 -21.95 -2.31 -5.99
C ASN A 173 -21.55 -3.78 -6.15
N LEU A 174 -20.72 -4.28 -5.24
CA LEU A 174 -20.23 -5.67 -5.25
C LEU A 174 -21.20 -6.67 -4.58
N GLY A 175 -22.30 -6.18 -3.99
CA GLY A 175 -23.36 -7.00 -3.40
C GLY A 175 -22.99 -7.67 -2.08
N VAL A 176 -21.86 -7.28 -1.47
CA VAL A 176 -21.36 -7.84 -0.20
C VAL A 176 -20.81 -6.74 0.70
N PRO A 177 -20.91 -6.85 2.04
CA PRO A 177 -20.47 -5.79 2.96
C PRO A 177 -18.94 -5.69 3.14
N ASN A 178 -18.19 -6.78 2.92
CA ASN A 178 -16.78 -6.87 3.30
C ASN A 178 -15.92 -7.48 2.17
N ALA A 179 -15.96 -6.93 0.96
CA ALA A 179 -15.03 -7.33 -0.09
C ALA A 179 -13.59 -6.99 0.33
N ASN A 180 -12.66 -7.94 0.26
CA ASN A 180 -11.37 -7.80 0.94
C ASN A 180 -10.20 -7.43 0.02
N GLY A 181 -10.25 -7.86 -1.25
CA GLY A 181 -9.09 -7.82 -2.14
C GLY A 181 -9.44 -7.38 -3.55
N ILE A 182 -8.59 -6.55 -4.15
CA ILE A 182 -8.61 -6.22 -5.57
C ILE A 182 -7.24 -6.45 -6.19
N ALA A 183 -7.24 -6.92 -7.44
CA ALA A 183 -6.06 -6.92 -8.28
C ALA A 183 -6.48 -6.58 -9.72
N ILE A 184 -5.66 -5.80 -10.42
CA ILE A 184 -5.76 -5.61 -11.86
C ILE A 184 -4.97 -6.73 -12.53
N LEU A 185 -5.67 -7.58 -13.26
CA LEU A 185 -5.04 -8.62 -14.07
C LEU A 185 -4.72 -8.04 -15.44
N ALA A 186 -3.44 -7.80 -15.70
CA ALA A 186 -2.98 -7.50 -17.05
C ALA A 186 -3.13 -8.76 -17.92
N PRO A 187 -3.62 -8.64 -19.17
CA PRO A 187 -3.50 -9.75 -20.11
C PRO A 187 -2.03 -10.09 -20.31
N SER A 188 -1.71 -11.39 -20.35
CA SER A 188 -0.40 -11.89 -20.76
C SER A 188 -0.09 -11.38 -22.16
N ASP A 189 1.07 -10.76 -22.36
CA ASP A 189 1.53 -10.40 -23.69
C ASP A 189 1.80 -11.71 -24.45
N PRO A 190 1.10 -12.01 -25.57
CA PRO A 190 1.29 -13.26 -26.30
C PRO A 190 2.66 -13.35 -27.00
N ASP A 191 3.49 -12.31 -26.94
CA ASP A 191 4.78 -12.21 -27.63
C ASP A 191 6.01 -12.46 -26.73
N ASP A 192 5.81 -12.92 -25.49
CA ASP A 192 6.90 -13.22 -24.52
C ASP A 192 7.25 -14.74 -24.38
N ASP A 193 6.76 -15.60 -25.29
CA ASP A 193 7.13 -17.04 -25.40
C ASP A 193 8.20 -17.32 -26.49
#